data_AF-A0A2C5XVM7-F1
#
_entry.id   AF-A0A2C5XVM7-F1
#
_cell.length_a   1.000
_cell.length_b   1.000
_cell.length_c   1.000
_cell.angle_alpha   90.00
_cell.angle_beta   90.00
_cell.angle_gamma   90.00
#
_symmetry.space_group_name_H-M   'P 1'
#
loop_
_entity.id
_entity.type
_entity.pdbx_description
1 polymer ?
#
loop_
_entity_poly.entity_id
_entity_poly.type
_entity_poly.pdbx_seq_one_letter_code
_entity_poly.pdbx_strand_id
1 'polypeptide(L)'
;MYTITVDNPGGEDWRGTLVDTTTSESHVIGQFSLPQGSGKLKTFRDSFVEYYRSDMPPNVACTEVPPTEVFLGNPTTTTDGAGRSRFTKWHQTEPWKCKGDTYFDVKNSSSGVTIKTGLSQAPTF
;
A
#
# COMPACT_ATOMS: atom_id res chain seq x y z
N MET A 1 13.08 -1.02 2.95
CA MET A 1 11.91 -1.87 2.61
C MET A 1 10.81 -1.51 3.57
N TYR A 2 9.55 -1.51 3.15
CA TYR A 2 8.44 -1.21 4.05
C TYR A 2 7.59 -2.44 4.33
N THR A 3 7.24 -2.65 5.59
CA THR A 3 6.26 -3.65 6.01
C THR A 3 5.11 -2.97 6.73
N ILE A 4 3.91 -3.53 6.56
CA ILE A 4 2.70 -3.04 7.24
C ILE A 4 2.29 -4.09 8.25
N THR A 5 2.11 -3.68 9.51
CA THR A 5 1.46 -4.52 10.52
C THR A 5 0.06 -3.99 10.79
N VAL A 6 -0.90 -4.89 10.95
CA VAL A 6 -2.27 -4.55 11.35
C VAL A 6 -2.64 -5.40 12.55
N ASP A 7 -2.71 -4.78 13.71
CA ASP A 7 -2.90 -5.49 14.99
C ASP A 7 -4.12 -4.99 15.74
N ASN A 8 -4.79 -5.89 16.45
CA ASN A 8 -5.81 -5.58 17.44
C ASN A 8 -5.15 -5.55 18.83
N PRO A 9 -4.88 -4.37 19.42
CA PRO A 9 -4.28 -4.27 20.74
C PRO A 9 -5.22 -4.70 21.88
N GLY A 10 -6.52 -4.82 21.60
CA GLY A 10 -7.55 -5.25 22.55
C GLY A 10 -8.94 -4.75 22.14
N GLY A 11 -9.98 -5.45 22.60
CA GLY A 11 -11.37 -5.07 22.34
C GLY A 11 -11.66 -4.88 20.86
N GLU A 12 -12.23 -3.73 20.52
CA GLU A 12 -12.64 -3.33 19.19
C GLU A 12 -11.59 -2.49 18.44
N ASP A 13 -10.43 -2.25 19.04
CA ASP A 13 -9.40 -1.39 18.49
C ASP A 13 -8.56 -2.11 17.44
N TRP A 14 -8.17 -1.37 16.42
CA TRP A 14 -7.26 -1.80 15.37
C TRP A 14 -6.24 -0.71 15.09
N ARG A 15 -4.99 -1.12 14.87
CA ARG A 15 -3.89 -0.22 14.57
C ARG A 15 -3.09 -0.74 13.39
N GLY A 16 -2.90 0.12 12.40
CA GLY A 16 -1.99 -0.08 11.29
C GLY A 16 -0.67 0.67 11.52
N THR A 17 0.45 -0.02 11.35
CA THR A 17 1.79 0.55 11.47
C THR A 17 2.59 0.27 10.21
N LEU A 18 3.22 1.30 9.65
CA LEU A 18 4.23 1.19 8.60
C LEU A 18 5.60 1.16 9.26
N VAL A 19 6.40 0.14 8.94
CA VAL A 19 7.77 0.00 9.46
C VAL A 19 8.75 0.09 8.30
N ASP A 20 9.67 1.04 8.39
CA ASP A 20 10.85 1.07 7.53
C ASP A 20 11.87 0.08 8.08
N THR A 21 12.05 -1.04 7.39
CA THR A 21 12.95 -2.10 7.86
C THR A 21 14.43 -1.76 7.66
N THR A 22 14.74 -0.67 6.96
CA THR A 22 16.12 -0.20 6.76
C THR A 22 16.54 0.70 7.92
N THR A 23 15.68 1.63 8.33
CA THR A 23 15.96 2.56 9.45
C THR A 23 15.44 2.06 10.80
N SER A 24 14.59 1.03 10.80
CA SER A 24 13.79 0.58 11.95
C SER A 24 12.77 1.61 12.46
N GLU A 25 12.52 2.68 11.70
CA GLU A 25 11.51 3.67 12.05
C GLU A 25 10.11 3.08 11.89
N SER A 26 9.20 3.43 12.81
CA SER A 26 7.83 2.93 12.84
C SER A 26 6.85 4.09 12.92
N HIS A 27 5.85 4.07 12.04
CA HIS A 27 4.86 5.13 11.90
C HIS A 27 3.45 4.54 12.02
N VAL A 28 2.62 5.06 12.93
CA VAL A 28 1.20 4.69 12.98
C VAL A 28 0.49 5.39 11.82
N ILE A 29 -0.01 4.60 10.87
CA ILE A 29 -0.69 5.10 9.67
C ILE A 29 -2.22 5.07 9.78
N GLY A 30 -2.75 4.44 10.84
CA GLY A 30 -4.17 4.46 11.14
C GLY A 30 -4.48 3.74 12.46
N GLN A 31 -5.48 4.25 13.16
CA GLN A 31 -6.02 3.61 14.37
C GLN A 31 -7.52 3.89 14.44
N PHE A 32 -8.32 2.85 14.69
CA PHE A 32 -9.77 2.96 14.76
C PHE A 32 -10.37 1.93 15.71
N SER A 33 -11.48 2.28 16.33
CA SER A 33 -12.31 1.39 17.13
C SER A 33 -13.54 1.00 16.32
N LEU A 34 -13.82 -0.29 16.22
CA LEU A 34 -15.05 -0.78 15.60
C LEU A 34 -16.21 -0.76 16.61
N PRO A 35 -17.48 -0.80 16.15
CA PRO A 35 -18.60 -1.04 17.04
C PRO A 35 -18.47 -2.38 17.78
N GLN A 36 -18.95 -2.43 19.02
CA GLN A 36 -18.96 -3.64 19.82
C GLN A 36 -19.63 -4.80 19.08
N GLY A 37 -19.00 -5.97 19.10
CA GLY A 37 -19.51 -7.17 18.40
C GLY A 37 -19.10 -7.29 16.93
N SER A 38 -18.31 -6.35 16.38
CA SER A 38 -17.81 -6.44 15.00
C SER A 38 -16.88 -7.64 14.74
N GLY A 39 -16.35 -8.24 15.80
CA GLY A 39 -15.46 -9.40 15.72
C GLY A 39 -14.05 -9.04 15.24
N LYS A 40 -13.27 -10.06 14.91
CA LYS A 40 -11.87 -9.91 14.46
C LYS A 40 -11.74 -9.97 12.94
N LEU A 41 -10.62 -9.44 12.42
CA LEU A 41 -10.22 -9.67 11.03
C LEU A 41 -10.20 -11.17 10.72
N LYS A 42 -10.73 -11.53 9.56
CA LYS A 42 -10.70 -12.88 9.01
C LYS A 42 -9.84 -12.88 7.75
N THR A 43 -9.38 -14.05 7.35
CA THR A 43 -8.43 -14.29 6.24
C THR A 43 -8.84 -13.81 4.84
N PHE A 44 -10.07 -13.32 4.63
CA PHE A 44 -10.58 -13.02 3.30
C PHE A 44 -10.99 -11.56 3.16
N ARG A 45 -10.03 -10.68 2.89
CA ARG A 45 -10.29 -9.31 2.44
C ARG A 45 -9.33 -8.95 1.31
N ASP A 46 -9.85 -8.19 0.35
CA ASP A 46 -9.04 -7.63 -0.75
C ASP A 46 -7.99 -6.68 -0.18
N SER A 47 -6.75 -6.83 -0.64
CA SER A 47 -5.67 -5.88 -0.36
C SER A 47 -5.21 -5.31 -1.69
N PHE A 48 -5.19 -3.99 -1.78
CA PHE A 48 -4.75 -3.29 -2.97
C PHE A 48 -3.72 -2.22 -2.65
N VAL A 49 -2.99 -1.82 -3.68
CA VAL A 49 -2.14 -0.64 -3.64
C VAL A 49 -2.60 0.32 -4.71
N GLU A 50 -2.66 1.59 -4.36
CA GLU A 50 -3.06 2.66 -5.25
C GLU A 50 -1.99 3.75 -5.25
N TYR A 51 -1.56 4.16 -6.45
CA TYR A 51 -0.81 5.39 -6.61
C TYR A 51 -1.80 6.54 -6.75
N TYR A 52 -2.05 7.24 -5.64
CA TYR A 52 -2.98 8.36 -5.58
C TYR A 52 -2.25 9.67 -5.31
N ARG A 53 -2.52 10.69 -6.13
CA ARG A 53 -1.90 12.02 -6.05
C ARG A 53 -2.97 13.09 -6.17
N SER A 54 -3.58 13.43 -5.04
CA SER A 54 -4.60 14.50 -4.95
C SER A 54 -4.02 15.91 -5.09
N ASP A 55 -2.72 16.06 -4.91
CA ASP A 55 -1.99 17.33 -4.91
C ASP A 55 -1.47 17.73 -6.30
N MET A 56 -1.62 16.88 -7.31
CA MET A 56 -1.06 17.18 -8.62
C MET A 56 -1.91 18.25 -9.34
N PRO A 57 -1.30 19.35 -9.83
CA PRO A 57 -2.00 20.33 -10.64
C PRO A 57 -2.68 19.66 -11.85
N PRO A 58 -3.87 20.13 -12.25
CA PRO A 58 -4.65 19.52 -13.34
C PRO A 58 -3.98 19.54 -14.73
N ASN A 59 -2.82 20.19 -14.85
CA ASN A 59 -2.08 20.40 -16.10
C ASN A 59 -0.61 19.95 -16.02
N VAL A 60 -0.20 19.18 -15.01
CA VAL A 60 1.16 18.57 -15.03
C VAL A 60 1.28 17.68 -16.27
N ALA A 61 2.37 17.84 -17.03
CA ALA A 61 2.63 16.97 -18.15
C ALA A 61 2.95 15.56 -17.64
N CYS A 62 2.49 14.52 -18.34
CA CYS A 62 2.70 13.13 -17.89
C CYS A 62 4.18 12.74 -17.81
N THR A 63 5.02 13.41 -18.59
CA THR A 63 6.49 13.31 -18.53
C THR A 63 7.12 13.91 -17.28
N GLU A 64 6.38 14.70 -16.51
CA GLU A 64 6.84 15.36 -15.28
C GLU A 64 6.33 14.65 -14.02
N VAL A 65 5.57 13.57 -14.17
CA VAL A 65 5.21 12.70 -13.05
C VAL A 65 6.50 12.08 -12.50
N PRO A 66 6.86 12.31 -11.23
CA PRO A 66 8.12 11.84 -10.70
C PRO A 66 8.17 10.30 -10.69
N PRO A 67 9.30 9.70 -11.09
CA PRO A 67 9.48 8.26 -10.97
C PRO A 67 9.38 7.87 -9.50
N THR A 68 8.59 6.84 -9.23
CA THR A 68 8.36 6.29 -7.89
C THR A 68 8.55 4.79 -7.96
N GLU A 69 9.38 4.26 -7.07
CA GLU A 69 9.56 2.83 -6.87
C GLU A 69 9.37 2.51 -5.39
N VAL A 70 8.54 1.52 -5.10
CA VAL A 70 8.34 1.03 -3.74
C VAL A 70 8.25 -0.49 -3.73
N PHE A 71 8.89 -1.09 -2.73
CA PHE A 71 8.62 -2.47 -2.34
C PHE A 71 7.83 -2.47 -1.04
N LEU A 72 6.64 -3.05 -1.09
CA LEU A 72 5.77 -3.28 0.05
C LEU A 72 5.78 -4.77 0.38
N GLY A 73 6.28 -5.12 1.55
CA GLY A 73 6.18 -6.48 2.08
C GLY A 73 4.72 -6.86 2.32
N ASN A 74 4.42 -8.16 2.24
CA ASN A 74 3.09 -8.67 2.58
C ASN A 74 2.69 -8.21 3.99
N PRO A 75 1.47 -7.67 4.19
CA PRO A 75 1.05 -7.23 5.51
C PRO A 75 1.04 -8.39 6.51
N THR A 76 1.45 -8.10 7.73
CA THR A 76 1.50 -9.08 8.82
C THR A 76 0.58 -8.66 9.96
N THR A 77 0.29 -9.62 10.84
CA THR A 77 -0.48 -9.39 12.05
C THR A 77 -0.05 -10.39 13.10
N THR A 78 -0.07 -9.95 14.35
CA THR A 78 0.08 -10.81 15.53
C THR A 78 -1.28 -11.22 16.11
N THR A 79 -2.38 -10.78 15.48
CA THR A 79 -3.73 -11.06 15.97
C THR A 79 -4.14 -12.50 15.64
N ASP A 80 -4.47 -13.25 16.68
CA ASP A 80 -4.93 -14.64 16.55
C ASP A 80 -6.14 -14.77 15.61
N GLY A 81 -6.05 -15.73 14.68
CA GLY A 81 -7.12 -16.08 13.75
C GLY A 81 -7.21 -15.21 12.50
N ALA A 82 -6.43 -14.13 12.39
CA ALA A 82 -6.46 -13.24 11.21
C ALA A 82 -5.79 -13.85 9.97
N GLY A 83 -4.82 -14.76 10.16
CA GLY A 83 -4.11 -15.47 9.10
C GLY A 83 -3.16 -14.60 8.28
N ARG A 84 -2.82 -15.04 7.06
CA ARG A 84 -1.83 -14.36 6.19
C ARG A 84 -2.53 -13.44 5.18
N SER A 85 -1.95 -12.27 4.93
CA SER A 85 -2.40 -11.33 3.90
C SER A 85 -1.39 -11.24 2.74
N ARG A 86 -1.89 -10.86 1.57
CA ARG A 86 -1.11 -10.55 0.35
C ARG A 86 -1.84 -9.47 -0.44
N PHE A 87 -1.09 -8.62 -1.12
CA PHE A 87 -1.66 -7.72 -2.11
C PHE A 87 -2.15 -8.53 -3.33
N THR A 88 -3.40 -8.34 -3.73
CA THR A 88 -4.04 -9.09 -4.82
C THR A 88 -4.52 -8.19 -5.96
N LYS A 89 -4.55 -6.88 -5.75
CA LYS A 89 -5.00 -5.88 -6.71
C LYS A 89 -4.09 -4.66 -6.71
N TRP A 90 -3.98 -4.01 -7.86
CA TRP A 90 -3.16 -2.79 -8.01
C TRP A 90 -3.89 -1.85 -8.93
N HIS A 91 -3.99 -0.60 -8.51
CA HIS A 91 -4.75 0.39 -9.23
C HIS A 91 -3.90 1.63 -9.50
N GLN A 92 -4.10 2.13 -10.71
CA GLN A 92 -3.82 3.50 -11.07
C GLN A 92 -5.19 4.16 -11.28
N THR A 93 -5.78 4.67 -10.19
CA THR A 93 -7.17 5.20 -10.18
C THR A 93 -7.22 6.73 -10.17
N GLU A 94 -8.35 7.27 -10.62
CA GLU A 94 -8.51 8.53 -11.37
C GLU A 94 -8.94 9.74 -10.52
N PRO A 95 -8.45 10.96 -10.83
CA PRO A 95 -8.77 11.73 -12.05
C PRO A 95 -7.50 12.22 -12.79
N TRP A 96 -6.65 11.30 -13.22
CA TRP A 96 -5.36 11.65 -13.82
C TRP A 96 -5.38 11.54 -15.34
N LYS A 97 -5.02 12.63 -16.02
CA LYS A 97 -4.81 12.69 -17.48
C LYS A 97 -3.76 11.71 -18.00
N CYS A 98 -2.95 11.14 -17.12
CA CYS A 98 -1.75 10.36 -17.45
C CYS A 98 -1.91 8.85 -17.28
N LYS A 99 -3.11 8.37 -16.97
CA LYS A 99 -3.37 6.93 -16.86
C LYS A 99 -3.08 6.26 -18.21
N GLY A 100 -2.14 5.32 -18.23
CA GLY A 100 -1.69 4.64 -19.45
C GLY A 100 -0.55 5.34 -20.20
N ASP A 101 -0.29 6.63 -19.95
CA ASP A 101 0.82 7.40 -20.55
C ASP A 101 2.09 7.40 -19.68
N THR A 102 1.94 6.97 -18.41
CA THR A 102 3.01 6.79 -17.43
C THR A 102 3.44 5.33 -17.39
N TYR A 103 4.72 5.07 -17.17
CA TYR A 103 5.21 3.73 -16.83
C TYR A 103 4.46 3.24 -15.59
N PHE A 104 3.94 2.02 -15.63
CA PHE A 104 3.32 1.34 -14.50
C PHE A 104 3.66 -0.14 -14.58
N ASP A 105 4.49 -0.60 -13.65
CA ASP A 105 4.98 -1.98 -13.59
C ASP A 105 4.81 -2.52 -12.17
N VAL A 106 4.21 -3.70 -12.08
CA VAL A 106 3.89 -4.36 -10.82
C VAL A 106 4.46 -5.76 -10.85
N LYS A 107 5.33 -6.06 -9.90
CA LYS A 107 5.97 -7.38 -9.75
C LYS A 107 5.66 -7.96 -8.38
N ASN A 108 4.90 -9.05 -8.37
CA ASN A 108 4.67 -9.83 -7.16
C ASN A 108 5.83 -10.77 -6.87
N SER A 109 6.07 -10.99 -5.58
CA SER A 109 6.96 -12.03 -5.07
C SER A 109 6.27 -12.80 -3.95
N SER A 110 6.94 -13.82 -3.43
CA SER A 110 6.48 -14.51 -2.22
C SER A 110 6.49 -13.62 -0.97
N SER A 111 7.30 -12.55 -0.97
CA SER A 111 7.51 -11.65 0.17
C SER A 111 6.71 -10.35 0.10
N GLY A 112 6.16 -9.98 -1.05
CA GLY A 112 5.42 -8.73 -1.22
C GLY A 112 5.23 -8.32 -2.67
N VAL A 113 5.16 -7.02 -2.91
CA VAL A 113 5.00 -6.43 -4.24
C VAL A 113 5.96 -5.27 -4.45
N THR A 114 6.61 -5.23 -5.62
CA THR A 114 7.29 -4.04 -6.14
C THR A 114 6.36 -3.32 -7.09
N ILE A 115 6.20 -2.01 -6.89
CA ILE A 115 5.45 -1.14 -7.79
C ILE A 115 6.39 -0.05 -8.28
N LYS A 116 6.43 0.12 -9.59
CA LYS A 116 7.13 1.22 -10.25
C LYS A 116 6.12 2.02 -11.05
N THR A 117 6.11 3.33 -10.86
CA THR A 117 5.21 4.24 -11.58
C THR A 117 5.90 5.57 -11.89
N GLY A 118 5.45 6.32 -12.89
CA GLY A 118 5.97 7.66 -13.20
C GLY A 118 6.21 7.89 -14.69
N LEU A 119 7.38 8.41 -15.06
CA LEU A 119 7.79 8.74 -16.45
C LEU A 119 7.20 7.80 -17.52
N SER A 120 6.95 8.31 -18.74
CA SER A 120 6.43 7.51 -19.86
C SER A 120 7.30 6.31 -20.27
N GLN A 121 8.50 6.17 -19.71
CA GLN A 121 9.41 5.05 -19.92
C GLN A 121 9.93 4.51 -18.59
N ALA A 122 10.29 3.23 -18.57
CA ALA A 122 10.88 2.58 -17.42
C ALA A 122 12.13 3.38 -16.96
N PRO A 123 12.23 3.77 -15.68
CA PRO A 123 13.44 4.43 -15.20
C PRO A 123 14.64 3.47 -15.33
N THR A 124 15.70 3.94 -15.97
CA THR A 124 17.00 3.26 -16.01
C THR A 124 17.76 3.62 -14.75
N PHE A 125 17.72 2.73 -13.75
CA PHE A 125 18.53 2.82 -12.52
C PHE A 125 19.76 1.92 -12.62
#